data_AF-X1VCL7-F1
#
_entry.id   AF-X1VCL7-F1
#
_cell.length_a   1.000
_cell.length_b   1.000
_cell.length_c   1.000
_cell.angle_alpha   90.00
_cell.angle_beta   90.00
_cell.angle_gamma   90.00
#
_symmetry.space_group_name_H-M   'P 1'
#
loop_
_entity.id
_entity.type
_entity.pdbx_description
1 polymer ?
#
loop_
_entity_poly.entity_id
_entity_poly.type
_entity_poly.pdbx_seq_one_letter_code
_entity_poly.pdbx_strand_id
1 'polypeptide(L)' 'MMTTKAQVQGLGEFADWGFTLERPDHHIIELHHQGELVARFSQAGATPESLQRACARHLRSGTRCQK' A
#
# COMPACT_ATOMS: atom_id res chain seq x y z
N MET A 1 -5.28 15.41 5.03
CA MET A 1 -4.43 14.36 4.44
C MET A 1 -5.27 13.68 3.36
N MET A 2 -4.90 13.82 2.10
CA MET A 2 -5.68 13.30 0.97
C MET A 2 -4.78 12.42 0.13
N THR A 3 -5.11 11.14 0.02
CA THR A 3 -4.42 10.24 -0.90
C THR A 3 -4.71 10.71 -2.31
N THR A 4 -3.68 11.11 -3.05
CA THR A 4 -3.87 11.62 -4.41
C THR A 4 -4.37 10.49 -5.32
N LYS A 5 -5.38 10.75 -6.15
CA LYS A 5 -5.98 9.79 -7.11
C LYS A 5 -4.95 9.04 -7.97
N ALA A 6 -3.78 9.64 -8.24
CA ALA A 6 -2.65 9.01 -8.91
C ALA A 6 -2.04 7.82 -8.15
N GLN A 7 -2.06 7.83 -6.82
CA GLN A 7 -1.53 6.75 -5.99
C GLN A 7 -2.51 5.60 -5.84
N VAL A 8 -3.81 5.91 -5.72
CA VAL A 8 -4.88 4.88 -5.72
C VAL A 8 -4.89 4.10 -7.04
N GLN A 9 -4.57 4.75 -8.17
CA GLN A 9 -4.41 4.05 -9.46
C GLN A 9 -3.24 3.05 -9.47
N GLY A 10 -2.19 3.27 -8.66
CA GLY A 10 -1.05 2.36 -8.54
C GLY A 10 -1.37 1.05 -7.82
N LEU A 11 -2.44 1.02 -7.02
CA LEU A 11 -2.94 -0.19 -6.36
C LEU A 11 -3.70 -1.11 -7.31
N GLY A 12 -4.37 -0.57 -8.33
CA GLY A 12 -5.21 -1.36 -9.24
C GLY A 12 -6.21 -2.24 -8.48
N GLU A 13 -6.27 -3.53 -8.82
CA GLU A 13 -7.16 -4.53 -8.20
C GLU A 13 -6.92 -4.75 -6.69
N PHE A 14 -5.74 -4.38 -6.17
CA PHE A 14 -5.46 -4.52 -4.74
C PHE A 14 -6.28 -3.53 -3.90
N ALA A 15 -6.73 -2.41 -4.48
CA ALA A 15 -7.63 -1.49 -3.79
C ALA A 15 -8.95 -2.17 -3.45
N ASP A 16 -9.48 -3.01 -4.34
CA ASP A 16 -10.71 -3.78 -4.11
C ASP A 16 -10.52 -4.87 -3.03
N TRP A 17 -9.28 -5.29 -2.76
CA TRP A 17 -8.96 -6.27 -1.72
C TRP A 17 -8.67 -5.64 -0.36
N GLY A 18 -8.93 -4.34 -0.21
CA GLY A 18 -8.81 -3.61 1.06
C GLY A 18 -7.42 -3.02 1.32
N PHE A 19 -6.57 -2.93 0.28
CA PHE A 19 -5.32 -2.17 0.40
C PHE A 19 -5.58 -0.68 0.22
N THR A 20 -4.95 0.13 1.07
CA THR A 20 -5.05 1.59 1.03
C THR A 20 -3.66 2.20 1.06
N LEU A 21 -3.55 3.41 0.51
CA LEU A 21 -2.33 4.20 0.60
C LEU A 21 -2.61 5.42 1.48
N GLU A 22 -1.69 5.68 2.40
CA GLU A 22 -1.69 6.85 3.24
C GLU A 22 -0.41 7.65 3.00
N ARG A 23 -0.53 8.97 3.11
CA ARG A 23 0.61 9.88 2.99
C ARG A 23 0.73 10.65 4.30
N PRO A 24 1.38 10.08 5.32
CA PRO A 24 1.62 10.80 6.58
C PRO A 24 2.57 11.97 6.37
N ASP A 25 3.48 11.86 5.40
CA ASP A 25 4.47 12.88 5.09
C ASP A 25 4.64 13.08 3.58
N HIS A 26 5.07 14.26 3.16
CA HIS A 26 5.23 14.64 1.76
C HIS A 26 6.23 13.76 1.00
N HIS A 27 7.15 13.10 1.72
CA HIS A 27 8.11 12.16 1.15
C HIS A 27 7.82 10.69 1.43
N ILE A 28 6.79 10.37 2.22
CA ILE A 28 6.51 9.00 2.66
C ILE A 28 5.10 8.58 2.27
N ILE A 29 5.01 7.37 1.73
CA ILE A 29 3.75 6.71 1.40
C ILE A 29 3.72 5.39 2.14
N GLU A 30 2.65 5.17 2.88
CA GLU A 30 2.39 3.97 3.62
C GLU A 30 1.34 3.14 2.88
N LEU A 31 1.66 1.87 2.65
CA LEU A 31 0.71 0.88 2.18
C LEU A 31 0.11 0.18 3.40
N HIS A 32 -1.21 0.23 3.50
CA HIS A 32 -1.97 -0.42 4.55
C HIS A 32 -2.88 -1.50 3.96
N HIS A 33 -3.17 -2.54 4.74
CA HIS A 33 -4.17 -3.55 4.42
C HIS A 33 -5.05 -3.74 5.65
N GLN A 34 -6.36 -3.48 5.51
CA GLN A 34 -7.33 -3.58 6.63
C GLN A 34 -6.93 -2.80 7.90
N GLY A 35 -6.19 -1.69 7.75
CA GLY A 35 -5.70 -0.87 8.86
C GLY A 35 -4.34 -1.28 9.45
N GLU A 36 -3.73 -2.34 8.91
CA GLU A 36 -2.35 -2.73 9.26
C GLU A 36 -1.34 -2.16 8.28
N LEU A 37 -0.25 -1.59 8.80
CA LEU A 37 0.85 -1.11 7.97
C LEU A 37 1.60 -2.28 7.33
N VAL A 38 1.47 -2.43 6.00
CA VAL A 38 2.12 -3.48 5.21
C VAL A 38 3.54 -3.07 4.82
N ALA A 39 3.71 -1.84 4.35
CA ALA A 39 4.99 -1.35 3.85
C ALA A 39 5.07 0.19 3.86
N ARG A 40 6.29 0.71 3.95
CA ARG A 40 6.57 2.14 3.76
C ARG A 40 7.44 2.34 2.54
N PHE A 41 7.09 3.35 1.75
CA PHE A 41 7.80 3.75 0.56
C PHE A 41 8.15 5.22 0.65
N SER A 42 9.29 5.61 0.09
CA SER A 42 9.51 7.00 -0.27
C SER A 42 8.61 7.36 -1.46
N GLN A 43 8.28 8.65 -1.63
CA GLN A 43 7.45 9.12 -2.73
C GLN A 43 7.97 8.66 -4.11
N ALA A 44 9.30 8.71 -4.31
CA ALA A 44 9.94 8.24 -5.53
C ALA A 44 9.95 6.69 -5.67
N GLY A 45 9.87 5.97 -4.54
CA GLY A 45 9.89 4.50 -4.51
C GLY A 45 8.50 3.86 -4.60
N ALA A 46 7.43 4.62 -4.38
CA ALA A 46 6.04 4.17 -4.47
C ALA A 46 5.54 4.10 -5.92
N THR A 47 6.31 3.43 -6.77
CA THR A 47 5.89 3.13 -8.14
C THR A 47 4.83 2.02 -8.12
N PRO A 48 3.96 1.94 -9.14
CA PRO A 48 2.96 0.88 -9.23
C PRO A 48 3.54 -0.53 -9.08
N GLU A 49 4.68 -0.82 -9.70
CA GLU A 49 5.36 -2.12 -9.57
C GLU A 49 5.81 -2.42 -8.13
N SER A 50 6.39 -1.44 -7.43
CA SER A 50 6.83 -1.61 -6.05
C SER A 50 5.64 -1.84 -5.11
N LEU A 51 4.55 -1.12 -5.33
CA LEU A 51 3.30 -1.26 -4.57
C LEU A 51 2.67 -2.64 -4.80
N GLN A 52 2.49 -3.05 -6.06
CA GLN A 52 1.94 -4.37 -6.40
C GLN A 52 2.81 -5.50 -5.87
N ARG A 53 4.13 -5.37 -5.95
CA ARG A 53 5.07 -6.37 -5.39
C ARG A 53 4.91 -6.50 -3.88
N ALA A 54 4.70 -5.41 -3.16
CA ALA A 54 4.46 -5.44 -1.73
C ALA A 54 3.09 -6.04 -1.38
N CYS A 55 2.02 -5.69 -2.10
CA CYS A 55 0.71 -6.31 -1.93
C CYS A 55 0.78 -7.83 -2.16
N ALA A 56 1.36 -8.25 -3.29
CA ALA A 56 1.51 -9.68 -3.62
C ALA A 56 2.39 -10.42 -2.61
N ARG A 57 3.43 -9.76 -2.08
CA ARG A 57 4.27 -10.33 -1.00
C ARG A 57 3.44 -10.52 0.26
N HIS A 58 2.69 -9.51 0.69
CA HIS A 58 1.86 -9.58 1.89
C HIS A 58 0.84 -10.73 1.81
N LEU A 59 0.14 -10.83 0.67
CA LEU A 59 -0.83 -11.90 0.42
C LEU A 59 -0.19 -13.30 0.38
N ARG A 60 1.01 -13.44 -0.19
CA ARG A 60 1.75 -14.71 -0.21
C ARG A 60 2.34 -15.08 1.14
N SER A 61 2.73 -14.07 1.92
CA SER A 61 3.38 -14.28 3.21
C SER A 61 2.41 -14.88 4.23
N GLY A 62 1.09 -14.67 4.12
CA GLY A 62 0.08 -15.47 4.82
C GLY A 62 0.26 -15.62 6.34
N THR A 63 1.12 -14.82 6.97
CA THR A 63 1.37 -14.88 8.40
C THR A 63 0.35 -13.98 9.06
N ARG A 64 -0.85 -14.56 9.25
CA ARG A 64 -1.85 -14.19 10.25
C ARG A 64 -2.04 -12.68 10.46
N CYS A 65 -3.12 -12.15 9.90
CA CYS A 65 -4.00 -11.31 10.73
C CYS A 65 -4.48 -12.19 11.91
N GLN A 66 -3.70 -12.27 13.00
CA GLN A 66 -4.16 -12.87 14.25
C GLN A 66 -4.62 -11.75 15.19
N LYS A 67 -5.95 -11.62 15.23
CA LYS A 67 -6.81 -11.17 16.34
C LYS A 67 -6.49 -9.85 17.03
#